data_AF-A0A4R5A2K5-F1
#
_entry.id   AF-A0A4R5A2K5-F1
#
_cell.length_a   1.000
_cell.length_b   1.000
_cell.length_c   1.000
_cell.angle_alpha   90.00
_cell.angle_beta   90.00
_cell.angle_gamma   90.00
#
_symmetry.space_group_name_H-M   'P 1'
#
loop_
_entity.id
_entity.type
_entity.pdbx_description
1 polymer ?
#
loop_
_entity_poly.entity_id
_entity_poly.type
_entity_poly.pdbx_seq_one_letter_code
_entity_poly.pdbx_strand_id
1 'polypeptide(L)'
;MTTPGEPLDLGVVRGGDAAPEPPPADRRERAALAAGRWRWVAVALAFVVGAVVGLVVADAREDAARQGRVELFGGAVQPVVIDGGRPRGELTVTLLNAGDHPVEIVGVEVEGMTLADGAEPGDPVAAEPGVWVTYVQRGLQVDCEGRLPDGLRVRARTESGEERQVEVEPPDDYEGLRGFWYYECQAPRFGLQVRDSAVLRTGDGAVVLGLELGNDGPDDLRIGTIAARAPGFALTTEAADLAIPVGETVSVTTTWTVSDCERALRASGGSLAVRILHGDAETEQIIVLPEAGFTALARLSGQSCPARIQE
;
A
#
# COMPACT_ATOMS: atom_id res chain seq x y z
N MET A 1 100.67 1.31 28.12
CA MET A 1 100.07 1.35 26.78
C MET A 1 98.93 2.37 26.86
N THR A 2 99.30 3.64 26.81
CA THR A 2 99.07 4.58 25.69
C THR A 2 97.65 5.17 25.70
N THR A 3 97.53 6.28 26.45
CA THR A 3 96.71 7.47 26.15
C THR A 3 96.96 7.94 24.71
N PRO A 4 95.97 8.53 24.02
CA PRO A 4 95.72 9.98 24.14
C PRO A 4 94.21 10.35 24.04
N GLY A 5 93.73 11.51 24.50
CA GLY A 5 94.44 12.71 24.88
C GLY A 5 93.65 13.58 25.87
N GLU A 6 94.38 14.12 26.82
CA GLU A 6 94.10 15.37 27.54
C GLU A 6 94.15 16.55 26.54
N PRO A 7 93.44 17.67 26.79
CA PRO A 7 93.85 18.59 27.88
C PRO A 7 92.64 19.34 28.52
N LEU A 8 92.70 20.29 29.47
CA LEU A 8 93.73 21.15 30.03
C LEU A 8 93.12 21.73 31.34
N ASP A 9 93.88 21.74 32.44
CA ASP A 9 93.60 22.56 33.61
C ASP A 9 93.98 24.04 33.33
N LEU A 10 93.51 24.94 34.19
CA LEU A 10 93.96 26.32 34.47
C LEU A 10 93.10 27.46 33.90
N GLY A 11 92.47 28.18 34.83
CA GLY A 11 92.44 29.64 34.75
C GLY A 11 91.11 30.29 35.09
N VAL A 12 90.97 30.70 36.36
CA VAL A 12 90.01 31.74 36.75
C VAL A 12 90.42 33.04 36.05
N VAL A 13 89.52 33.62 35.24
CA VAL A 13 89.59 35.03 34.83
C VAL A 13 88.38 35.75 35.41
N ARG A 14 88.63 36.60 36.40
CA ARG A 14 87.75 37.70 36.76
C ARG A 14 87.84 38.76 35.65
N GLY A 15 86.67 39.15 35.16
CA GLY A 15 86.39 40.35 34.35
C GLY A 15 84.92 40.23 33.96
N GLY A 16 83.99 40.90 34.62
CA GLY A 16 83.80 42.33 34.54
C GLY A 16 82.48 42.56 33.77
N ASP A 17 81.60 43.34 34.37
CA ASP A 17 80.48 44.06 33.77
C ASP A 17 79.14 43.34 33.50
N ALA A 18 78.17 43.76 34.32
CA ALA A 18 76.76 44.00 34.02
C ALA A 18 76.02 42.98 33.15
N ALA A 19 75.19 42.16 33.81
CA ALA A 19 74.07 41.51 33.13
C ALA A 19 73.12 42.59 32.56
N PRO A 20 72.75 42.53 31.27
CA PRO A 20 71.76 43.44 30.73
C PRO A 20 70.38 43.12 31.34
N GLU A 21 69.75 44.16 31.87
CA GLU A 21 68.35 44.15 32.33
C GLU A 21 67.43 43.59 31.22
N PRO A 22 66.48 42.70 31.54
CA PRO A 22 65.46 42.31 30.57
C PRO A 22 64.63 43.54 30.19
N PRO A 23 64.34 43.77 28.89
CA PRO A 23 63.57 44.92 28.49
C PRO A 23 62.16 44.85 29.10
N PRO A 24 61.55 46.00 29.44
CA PRO A 24 60.22 46.03 30.02
C PRO A 24 59.22 45.48 29.00
N ALA A 25 58.52 44.40 29.36
CA ALA A 25 57.45 43.85 28.54
C ALA A 25 56.39 44.93 28.27
N ASP A 26 56.25 45.28 27.00
CA ASP A 26 55.47 46.41 26.55
C ASP A 26 53.99 46.16 26.85
N ARG A 27 53.31 47.08 27.57
CA ARG A 27 51.88 46.92 27.92
C ARG A 27 50.99 46.77 26.67
N ARG A 28 51.49 47.19 25.50
CA ARG A 28 50.85 47.04 24.19
C ARG A 28 50.77 45.58 23.72
N GLU A 29 51.75 44.73 24.05
CA GLU A 29 51.70 43.31 23.67
C GLU A 29 50.65 42.52 24.46
N ARG A 30 50.44 42.84 25.74
CA ARG A 30 49.36 42.22 26.53
C ARG A 30 47.96 42.62 26.07
N ALA A 31 47.79 43.86 25.61
CA ALA A 31 46.52 44.33 25.04
C ALA A 31 46.23 43.70 23.67
N ALA A 32 47.27 43.49 22.84
CA ALA A 32 47.14 42.82 21.55
C ALA A 32 46.77 41.33 21.68
N LEU A 33 47.31 40.63 22.68
CA LEU A 33 46.94 39.25 23.01
C LEU A 33 45.49 39.13 23.52
N ALA A 34 45.01 40.11 24.29
CA ALA A 34 43.63 40.16 24.76
C ALA A 34 42.63 40.44 23.62
N ALA A 35 42.97 41.33 22.69
CA ALA A 35 42.15 41.64 21.50
C ALA A 35 42.07 40.46 20.52
N GLY A 36 43.17 39.71 20.36
CA GLY A 36 43.20 38.48 19.54
C GLY A 36 42.30 37.38 20.11
N ARG A 37 42.30 37.18 21.44
CA ARG A 37 41.44 36.20 22.12
C ARG A 37 39.95 36.49 21.97
N TRP A 38 39.54 37.76 22.05
CA TRP A 38 38.13 38.15 21.87
C TRP A 38 37.61 37.81 20.47
N ARG A 39 38.47 37.93 19.45
CA ARG A 39 38.14 37.55 18.08
C ARG A 39 37.85 36.06 17.95
N TRP A 40 38.64 35.22 18.61
CA TRP A 40 38.43 33.77 18.63
C TRP A 40 37.21 33.36 19.46
N VAL A 41 36.92 34.06 20.56
CA VAL A 41 35.67 33.86 21.33
C VAL A 41 34.45 34.19 20.48
N ALA A 42 34.46 35.28 19.71
CA ALA A 42 33.37 35.63 18.81
C ALA A 42 33.15 34.57 17.71
N VAL A 43 34.22 34.03 17.12
CA VAL A 43 34.14 32.95 16.14
C VAL A 43 33.61 31.65 16.76
N ALA A 44 34.07 31.29 17.95
CA ALA A 44 33.59 30.12 18.67
C ALA A 44 32.10 30.27 19.02
N LEU A 45 31.68 31.45 19.47
CA LEU A 45 30.28 31.75 19.77
C LEU A 45 29.40 31.66 18.51
N ALA A 46 29.88 32.21 17.39
CA ALA A 46 29.18 32.10 16.10
C ALA A 46 29.03 30.64 15.65
N PHE A 47 30.05 29.80 15.88
CA PHE A 47 29.97 28.36 15.62
C PHE A 47 28.96 27.65 16.52
N VAL A 48 28.92 27.99 17.81
CA VAL A 48 27.95 27.40 18.75
C VAL A 48 26.53 27.82 18.40
N VAL A 49 26.30 29.11 18.10
CA VAL A 49 24.99 29.61 17.69
C VAL A 49 24.57 28.97 16.35
N GLY A 50 25.48 28.89 15.38
CA GLY A 50 25.23 28.21 14.11
C GLY A 50 24.92 26.72 14.28
N ALA A 51 25.62 26.03 15.19
CA ALA A 51 25.37 24.63 15.51
C ALA A 51 24.01 24.43 16.18
N VAL A 52 23.64 25.27 17.16
CA VAL A 52 22.34 25.20 17.85
C VAL A 52 21.20 25.47 16.87
N VAL A 53 21.31 26.53 16.03
CA VAL A 53 20.31 26.83 15.00
C VAL A 53 20.22 25.69 13.98
N GLY A 54 21.35 25.12 13.56
CA GLY A 54 21.38 23.95 12.68
C GLY A 54 20.69 22.72 13.28
N LEU A 55 20.86 22.48 14.58
CA LEU A 55 20.24 21.37 15.31
C LEU A 55 18.72 21.54 15.40
N VAL A 56 18.25 22.76 15.71
CA VAL A 56 16.80 23.07 15.75
C VAL A 56 16.17 22.96 14.36
N VAL A 57 16.86 23.39 13.30
CA VAL A 57 16.36 23.25 11.92
C VAL A 57 16.34 21.80 11.46
N ALA A 58 17.32 20.98 11.87
CA ALA A 58 17.34 19.56 11.59
C ALA A 58 16.21 18.82 12.32
N ASP A 59 16.01 19.10 13.60
CA ASP A 59 14.94 18.53 14.43
C ASP A 59 13.56 18.94 13.91
N ALA A 60 13.37 20.21 13.55
CA ALA A 60 12.14 20.69 12.92
C ALA A 60 11.88 20.07 11.54
N ARG A 61 12.92 19.75 10.77
CA ARG A 61 12.77 19.01 9.50
C ARG A 61 12.38 17.55 9.74
N GLU A 62 12.91 16.94 10.79
CA GLU A 62 12.66 15.54 11.12
C GLU A 62 11.28 15.35 11.77
N ASP A 63 10.81 16.31 12.55
CA ASP A 63 9.43 16.39 13.04
C ASP A 63 8.44 16.73 11.92
N ALA A 64 8.77 17.64 11.00
CA ALA A 64 7.94 17.87 9.81
C ALA A 64 7.89 16.63 8.90
N ALA A 65 8.97 15.86 8.82
CA ALA A 65 9.00 14.60 8.08
C ALA A 65 8.20 13.49 8.76
N ARG A 66 8.14 13.47 10.10
CA ARG A 66 7.30 12.53 10.86
C ARG A 66 5.82 12.91 10.84
N GLN A 67 5.48 14.18 11.02
CA GLN A 67 4.10 14.69 10.95
C GLN A 67 3.52 14.62 9.52
N GLY A 68 4.37 14.62 8.50
CA GLY A 68 3.96 14.54 7.09
C GLY A 68 3.83 13.12 6.53
N ARG A 69 4.10 12.06 7.32
CA ARG A 69 4.01 10.69 6.83
C ARG A 69 2.57 10.18 6.95
N VAL A 70 1.91 10.06 5.80
CA VAL A 70 0.58 9.43 5.69
C VAL A 70 0.77 7.93 5.49
N GLU A 71 0.30 7.12 6.44
CA GLU A 71 0.33 5.66 6.36
C GLU A 71 -1.11 5.15 6.24
N LEU A 72 -1.46 4.65 5.05
CA LEU A 72 -2.79 4.12 4.74
C LEU A 72 -2.71 2.66 4.35
N PHE A 73 -3.62 1.85 4.87
CA PHE A 73 -3.81 0.46 4.46
C PHE A 73 -5.11 0.31 3.69
N GLY A 74 -5.07 -0.49 2.63
CA GLY A 74 -6.25 -0.82 1.83
C GLY A 74 -7.13 -1.80 2.59
N GLY A 75 -8.44 -1.62 2.50
CA GLY A 75 -9.45 -2.59 2.88
C GLY A 75 -10.04 -3.25 1.63
N ALA A 76 -11.14 -3.97 1.82
CA ALA A 76 -11.87 -4.57 0.71
C ALA A 76 -12.30 -3.49 -0.30
N VAL A 77 -12.05 -3.75 -1.58
CA VAL A 77 -12.59 -2.94 -2.66
C VAL A 77 -13.86 -3.61 -3.15
N GLN A 78 -15.01 -2.99 -2.90
CA GLN A 78 -16.29 -3.57 -3.27
C GLN A 78 -16.93 -2.76 -4.40
N PRO A 79 -17.27 -3.38 -5.54
CA PRO A 79 -18.29 -2.82 -6.41
C PRO A 79 -19.62 -2.94 -5.66
N VAL A 80 -20.25 -1.83 -5.28
CA VAL A 80 -21.48 -1.82 -4.46
C VAL A 80 -22.62 -2.52 -5.19
N VAL A 81 -22.87 -3.82 -4.95
CA VAL A 81 -24.03 -4.55 -5.52
C VAL A 81 -25.21 -4.32 -4.59
N ILE A 82 -25.92 -3.21 -4.76
CA ILE A 82 -27.21 -3.02 -4.10
C ILE A 82 -28.27 -2.90 -5.20
N ASP A 83 -29.15 -3.89 -5.21
CA ASP A 83 -30.46 -3.97 -5.87
C ASP A 83 -30.80 -2.90 -6.92
N GLY A 84 -30.79 -3.31 -8.19
CA GLY A 84 -31.75 -2.82 -9.19
C GLY A 84 -31.54 -1.45 -9.84
N GLY A 85 -30.48 -0.70 -9.53
CA GLY A 85 -30.21 0.55 -10.24
C GLY A 85 -28.88 1.21 -9.87
N ARG A 86 -27.78 0.75 -10.45
CA ARG A 86 -26.46 1.39 -10.26
C ARG A 86 -26.26 2.60 -11.17
N PRO A 87 -25.73 3.74 -10.68
CA PRO A 87 -24.95 4.62 -11.52
C PRO A 87 -23.66 3.89 -11.93
N ARG A 88 -23.36 3.83 -13.23
CA ARG A 88 -22.11 3.23 -13.74
C ARG A 88 -20.88 3.93 -13.17
N GLY A 89 -19.80 3.19 -12.98
CA GLY A 89 -18.53 3.78 -12.57
C GLY A 89 -18.44 4.13 -11.09
N GLU A 90 -19.18 3.47 -10.20
CA GLU A 90 -19.09 3.66 -8.75
C GLU A 90 -18.16 2.63 -8.10
N LEU A 91 -17.06 3.10 -7.51
CA LEU A 91 -16.08 2.31 -6.80
C LEU A 91 -16.06 2.71 -5.33
N THR A 92 -16.15 1.72 -4.44
CA THR A 92 -16.01 1.93 -2.99
C THR A 92 -14.71 1.31 -2.52
N VAL A 93 -13.90 2.14 -1.84
CA VAL A 93 -12.61 1.75 -1.28
C VAL A 93 -12.65 1.96 0.22
N THR A 94 -12.46 0.88 0.97
CA THR A 94 -12.26 0.96 2.43
C THR A 94 -10.78 1.20 2.72
N LEU A 95 -10.48 2.08 3.66
CA LEU A 95 -9.12 2.51 3.99
C LEU A 95 -8.94 2.58 5.52
N LEU A 96 -7.78 2.21 6.02
CA LEU A 96 -7.37 2.39 7.41
C LEU A 96 -6.24 3.41 7.48
N ASN A 97 -6.43 4.47 8.26
CA ASN A 97 -5.32 5.33 8.65
C ASN A 97 -4.53 4.66 9.77
N ALA A 98 -3.32 4.20 9.48
CA ALA A 98 -2.42 3.60 10.45
C ALA A 98 -1.36 4.59 10.95
N GLY A 99 -1.35 5.81 10.45
CA GLY A 99 -0.52 6.88 10.96
C GLY A 99 -1.01 7.40 12.31
N ASP A 100 -0.19 8.24 12.94
CA ASP A 100 -0.47 8.82 14.27
C ASP A 100 -1.34 10.09 14.21
N HIS A 101 -1.66 10.58 13.01
CA HIS A 101 -2.34 11.85 12.78
C HIS A 101 -3.56 11.69 11.85
N PRO A 102 -4.64 12.47 12.07
CA PRO A 102 -5.79 12.43 11.18
C PRO A 102 -5.44 12.98 9.80
N VAL A 103 -6.07 12.39 8.79
CA VAL A 103 -5.94 12.81 7.39
C VAL A 103 -7.32 12.86 6.74
N GLU A 104 -7.48 13.69 5.73
CA GLU A 104 -8.70 13.77 4.93
C GLU A 104 -8.46 13.08 3.58
N ILE A 105 -9.20 12.02 3.28
CA ILE A 105 -9.13 11.35 1.98
C ILE A 105 -9.91 12.19 0.97
N VAL A 106 -9.22 12.72 -0.04
CA VAL A 106 -9.79 13.68 -1.02
C VAL A 106 -9.91 13.09 -2.43
N GLY A 107 -9.39 11.88 -2.65
CA GLY A 107 -9.43 11.24 -3.95
C GLY A 107 -8.81 9.86 -3.98
N VAL A 108 -9.23 9.08 -4.97
CA VAL A 108 -8.59 7.81 -5.35
C VAL A 108 -8.27 7.82 -6.84
N GLU A 109 -7.14 7.24 -7.18
CA GLU A 109 -6.66 7.05 -8.54
C GLU A 109 -6.35 5.56 -8.73
N VAL A 110 -7.02 4.94 -9.68
CA VAL A 110 -6.83 3.52 -10.01
C VAL A 110 -6.18 3.44 -11.39
N GLU A 111 -5.16 2.61 -11.53
CA GLU A 111 -4.52 2.41 -12.84
C GLU A 111 -5.53 1.88 -13.86
N GLY A 112 -5.53 2.46 -15.07
CA GLY A 112 -6.49 2.09 -16.13
C GLY A 112 -7.90 2.66 -15.95
N MET A 113 -8.12 3.58 -15.01
CA MET A 113 -9.41 4.24 -14.80
C MET A 113 -9.26 5.75 -14.77
N THR A 114 -10.26 6.46 -15.32
CA THR A 114 -10.32 7.93 -15.32
C THR A 114 -11.69 8.39 -14.86
N LEU A 115 -11.81 9.66 -14.44
CA LEU A 115 -13.12 10.25 -14.21
C LEU A 115 -13.76 10.64 -15.55
N ALA A 116 -15.06 10.39 -15.67
CA ALA A 116 -15.83 10.83 -16.81
C ALA A 116 -15.84 12.36 -16.93
N ASP A 117 -16.00 12.86 -18.15
CA ASP A 117 -16.14 14.31 -18.38
C ASP A 117 -17.30 14.88 -17.54
N GLY A 118 -16.97 15.86 -16.69
CA GLY A 118 -17.93 16.49 -15.78
C GLY A 118 -18.22 15.71 -14.50
N ALA A 119 -17.58 14.56 -14.26
CA ALA A 119 -17.63 13.89 -12.97
C ALA A 119 -16.70 14.60 -11.96
N GLU A 120 -17.19 14.78 -10.75
CA GLU A 120 -16.42 15.35 -9.66
C GLU A 120 -15.74 14.25 -8.83
N PRO A 121 -14.61 14.55 -8.17
CA PRO A 121 -14.06 13.69 -7.13
C PRO A 121 -15.12 13.39 -6.06
N GLY A 122 -15.04 12.22 -5.43
CA GLY A 122 -15.89 11.91 -4.28
C GLY A 122 -15.69 12.89 -3.12
N ASP A 123 -16.73 13.05 -2.29
CA ASP A 123 -16.70 13.92 -1.12
C ASP A 123 -15.51 13.58 -0.21
N PRO A 124 -14.78 14.58 0.33
CA PRO A 124 -13.70 14.32 1.26
C PRO A 124 -14.17 13.56 2.51
N VAL A 125 -13.35 12.60 2.96
CA VAL A 125 -13.66 11.77 4.14
C VAL A 125 -12.55 11.89 5.17
N ALA A 126 -12.88 12.34 6.38
CA ALA A 126 -11.95 12.37 7.50
C ALA A 126 -11.62 10.95 8.00
N ALA A 127 -10.33 10.64 8.10
CA ALA A 127 -9.78 9.37 8.54
C ALA A 127 -8.94 9.58 9.80
N GLU A 128 -9.54 9.27 10.95
CA GLU A 128 -8.86 9.29 12.25
C GLU A 128 -7.87 8.13 12.38
N PRO A 129 -6.77 8.30 13.14
CA PRO A 129 -5.83 7.23 13.45
C PRO A 129 -6.51 5.96 13.99
N GLY A 130 -6.17 4.81 13.40
CA GLY A 130 -6.69 3.50 13.78
C GLY A 130 -8.14 3.23 13.37
N VAL A 131 -8.76 4.10 12.58
CA VAL A 131 -10.17 3.98 12.17
C VAL A 131 -10.28 3.60 10.69
N TRP A 132 -11.13 2.61 10.41
CA TRP A 132 -11.54 2.26 9.05
C TRP A 132 -12.56 3.26 8.53
N VAL A 133 -12.31 3.79 7.33
CA VAL A 133 -13.21 4.70 6.62
C VAL A 133 -13.51 4.17 5.24
N THR A 134 -14.60 4.66 4.66
CA THR A 134 -15.05 4.28 3.31
C THR A 134 -15.08 5.51 2.43
N TYR A 135 -14.33 5.47 1.32
CA TYR A 135 -14.34 6.49 0.29
C TYR A 135 -15.09 5.96 -0.93
N VAL A 136 -16.01 6.77 -1.48
CA VAL A 136 -16.84 6.41 -2.64
C VAL A 136 -16.49 7.34 -3.79
N GLN A 137 -16.00 6.77 -4.89
CA GLN A 137 -15.78 7.49 -6.13
C GLN A 137 -16.85 7.11 -7.14
N ARG A 138 -17.48 8.11 -7.78
CA ARG A 138 -18.49 7.93 -8.83
C ARG A 138 -18.00 8.41 -10.18
N GLY A 139 -18.64 7.93 -11.24
CA GLY A 139 -18.35 8.39 -12.60
C GLY A 139 -16.97 7.96 -13.11
N LEU A 140 -16.42 6.85 -12.61
CA LEU A 140 -15.21 6.26 -13.17
C LEU A 140 -15.52 5.64 -14.54
N GLN A 141 -14.67 5.92 -15.50
CA GLN A 141 -14.58 5.25 -16.79
C GLN A 141 -13.40 4.29 -16.74
N VAL A 142 -13.65 3.06 -17.19
CA VAL A 142 -12.64 2.00 -17.21
C VAL A 142 -12.11 1.84 -18.64
N ASP A 143 -10.79 1.81 -18.79
CA ASP A 143 -10.15 1.44 -20.05
C ASP A 143 -10.25 -0.08 -20.27
N CYS A 144 -11.25 -0.49 -21.05
CA CYS A 144 -11.52 -1.89 -21.35
C CYS A 144 -10.57 -2.50 -22.40
N GLU A 145 -9.73 -1.69 -23.05
CA GLU A 145 -8.71 -2.16 -23.99
C GLU A 145 -7.30 -2.16 -23.36
N GLY A 146 -7.16 -1.53 -22.20
CA GLY A 146 -5.93 -1.43 -21.42
C GLY A 146 -5.56 -2.68 -20.61
N ARG A 147 -4.52 -2.53 -19.79
CA ARG A 147 -4.10 -3.57 -18.83
C ARG A 147 -5.08 -3.63 -17.66
N LEU A 148 -5.18 -4.81 -17.04
CA LEU A 148 -5.95 -4.97 -15.81
C LEU A 148 -5.38 -4.08 -14.70
N PRO A 149 -6.23 -3.51 -13.84
CA PRO A 149 -5.76 -2.66 -12.74
C PRO A 149 -4.91 -3.47 -11.76
N ASP A 150 -3.73 -2.93 -11.44
CA ASP A 150 -2.74 -3.47 -10.52
C ASP A 150 -2.18 -2.41 -9.56
N GLY A 151 -2.82 -1.23 -9.50
CA GLY A 151 -2.39 -0.13 -8.65
C GLY A 151 -3.55 0.75 -8.18
N LEU A 152 -3.49 1.13 -6.90
CA LEU A 152 -4.39 2.09 -6.26
C LEU A 152 -3.55 3.15 -5.55
N ARG A 153 -3.79 4.41 -5.89
CA ARG A 153 -3.20 5.57 -5.21
C ARG A 153 -4.30 6.39 -4.56
N VAL A 154 -4.10 6.76 -3.31
CA VAL A 154 -5.02 7.58 -2.53
C VAL A 154 -4.41 8.96 -2.36
N ARG A 155 -5.19 10.00 -2.66
CA ARG A 155 -4.84 11.38 -2.35
C ARG A 155 -5.41 11.72 -0.97
N ALA A 156 -4.53 12.03 -0.04
CA ALA A 156 -4.86 12.38 1.33
C ALA A 156 -4.32 13.78 1.65
N ARG A 157 -5.12 14.58 2.36
CA ARG A 157 -4.76 15.91 2.83
C ARG A 157 -4.48 15.85 4.33
N THR A 158 -3.33 16.34 4.74
CA THR A 158 -2.95 16.44 6.16
C THR A 158 -3.66 17.62 6.84
N GLU A 159 -3.63 17.69 8.18
CA GLU A 159 -4.16 18.84 8.93
C GLU A 159 -3.56 20.19 8.49
N SER A 160 -2.31 20.18 8.00
CA SER A 160 -1.65 21.37 7.48
C SER A 160 -2.22 21.89 6.15
N GLY A 161 -3.11 21.11 5.52
CA GLY A 161 -3.65 21.37 4.20
C GLY A 161 -2.81 20.82 3.04
N GLU A 162 -1.65 20.21 3.32
CA GLU A 162 -0.81 19.60 2.29
C GLU A 162 -1.42 18.29 1.78
N GLU A 163 -1.57 18.16 0.45
CA GLU A 163 -1.99 16.94 -0.22
C GLU A 163 -0.81 16.02 -0.53
N ARG A 164 -0.98 14.74 -0.25
CA ARG A 164 -0.02 13.66 -0.47
C ARG A 164 -0.69 12.54 -1.22
N GLN A 165 0.05 11.92 -2.14
CA GLN A 165 -0.39 10.71 -2.82
C GLN A 165 0.30 9.51 -2.18
N VAL A 166 -0.48 8.52 -1.78
CA VAL A 166 -0.02 7.30 -1.11
C VAL A 166 -0.45 6.12 -1.95
N GLU A 167 0.50 5.26 -2.29
CA GLU A 167 0.18 3.97 -2.90
C GLU A 167 -0.34 3.03 -1.82
N VAL A 168 -1.48 2.40 -2.12
CA VAL A 168 -2.17 1.52 -1.19
C VAL A 168 -2.35 0.17 -1.86
N GLU A 169 -1.76 -0.85 -1.26
CA GLU A 169 -1.95 -2.23 -1.67
C GLU A 169 -3.14 -2.80 -0.87
N PRO A 170 -4.27 -3.12 -1.53
CA PRO A 170 -5.38 -3.76 -0.85
C PRO A 170 -5.00 -5.20 -0.51
N PRO A 171 -5.60 -5.78 0.55
CA PRO A 171 -5.21 -7.10 1.04
C PRO A 171 -5.47 -8.18 0.00
N ASP A 172 -6.36 -7.93 -0.97
CA ASP A 172 -6.85 -8.83 -2.02
C ASP A 172 -5.98 -8.90 -3.28
N ASP A 173 -4.73 -8.41 -3.26
CA ASP A 173 -3.86 -8.35 -4.44
C ASP A 173 -4.60 -7.75 -5.66
N TYR A 174 -5.35 -6.69 -5.39
CA TYR A 174 -6.13 -5.92 -6.36
C TYR A 174 -7.29 -6.70 -7.03
N GLU A 175 -7.66 -7.88 -6.54
CA GLU A 175 -8.76 -8.67 -7.10
C GLU A 175 -10.10 -7.93 -7.09
N GLY A 176 -10.38 -7.10 -6.10
CA GLY A 176 -11.58 -6.25 -6.06
C GLY A 176 -11.59 -5.18 -7.16
N LEU A 177 -10.44 -4.58 -7.47
CA LEU A 177 -10.31 -3.63 -8.59
C LEU A 177 -10.44 -4.33 -9.94
N ARG A 178 -9.84 -5.52 -10.09
CA ARG A 178 -10.01 -6.36 -11.27
C ARG A 178 -11.48 -6.79 -11.42
N GLY A 179 -12.13 -7.14 -10.32
CA GLY A 179 -13.57 -7.42 -10.26
C GLY A 179 -14.43 -6.26 -10.75
N PHE A 180 -14.11 -5.03 -10.35
CA PHE A 180 -14.76 -3.82 -10.88
C PHE A 180 -14.50 -3.63 -12.38
N TRP A 181 -13.27 -3.84 -12.86
CA TRP A 181 -12.95 -3.81 -14.29
C TRP A 181 -13.76 -4.84 -15.07
N TYR A 182 -13.83 -6.10 -14.59
CA TYR A 182 -14.64 -7.15 -15.23
C TYR A 182 -16.11 -6.78 -15.25
N TYR A 183 -16.61 -6.18 -14.17
CA TYR A 183 -17.99 -5.71 -14.11
C TYR A 183 -18.28 -4.61 -15.15
N GLU A 184 -17.46 -3.57 -15.26
CA GLU A 184 -17.73 -2.46 -16.19
C GLU A 184 -17.46 -2.85 -17.65
N CYS A 185 -16.48 -3.72 -17.91
CA CYS A 185 -16.03 -4.06 -19.26
C CYS A 185 -16.67 -5.33 -19.85
N GLN A 186 -16.92 -6.36 -19.04
CA GLN A 186 -17.42 -7.66 -19.51
C GLN A 186 -18.91 -7.88 -19.23
N ALA A 187 -19.41 -7.53 -18.03
CA ALA A 187 -20.80 -7.81 -17.67
C ALA A 187 -21.84 -7.23 -18.66
N PRO A 188 -21.67 -6.01 -19.22
CA PRO A 188 -22.60 -5.46 -20.21
C PRO A 188 -22.54 -6.18 -21.57
N ARG A 189 -21.49 -6.95 -21.86
CA ARG A 189 -21.24 -7.57 -23.17
C ARG A 189 -21.71 -9.01 -23.26
N PHE A 190 -21.70 -9.76 -22.16
CA PHE A 190 -21.90 -11.22 -22.19
C PHE A 190 -23.13 -11.72 -21.43
N GLY A 191 -23.84 -10.86 -20.70
CA GLY A 191 -25.17 -11.18 -20.17
C GLY A 191 -25.21 -12.13 -18.97
N LEU A 192 -24.14 -12.89 -18.69
CA LEU A 192 -24.10 -13.80 -17.54
C LEU A 192 -24.02 -13.00 -16.24
N GLN A 193 -24.93 -13.26 -15.31
CA GLN A 193 -24.94 -12.64 -13.98
C GLN A 193 -25.15 -13.69 -12.89
N VAL A 194 -24.62 -13.43 -11.70
CA VAL A 194 -25.02 -14.19 -10.51
C VAL A 194 -26.25 -13.53 -9.91
N ARG A 195 -27.37 -14.26 -9.89
CA ARG A 195 -28.62 -13.83 -9.27
C ARG A 195 -28.65 -14.09 -7.78
N ASP A 196 -28.16 -15.25 -7.39
CA ASP A 196 -28.11 -15.69 -6.00
C ASP A 196 -26.90 -16.60 -5.76
N SER A 197 -26.48 -16.70 -4.51
CA SER A 197 -25.47 -17.66 -4.08
C SER A 197 -25.76 -18.15 -2.67
N ALA A 198 -25.58 -19.45 -2.45
CA ALA A 198 -25.77 -20.05 -1.14
C ALA A 198 -24.68 -21.07 -0.83
N VAL A 199 -24.26 -21.10 0.43
CA VAL A 199 -23.44 -22.20 0.95
C VAL A 199 -24.37 -23.39 1.22
N LEU A 200 -24.29 -24.42 0.39
CA LEU A 200 -25.17 -25.59 0.48
C LEU A 200 -24.68 -26.61 1.51
N ARG A 201 -23.36 -26.81 1.58
CA ARG A 201 -22.74 -27.79 2.49
C ARG A 201 -21.35 -27.34 2.91
N THR A 202 -21.01 -27.58 4.18
CA THR A 202 -19.66 -27.43 4.72
C THR A 202 -19.29 -28.70 5.49
N GLY A 203 -18.05 -29.17 5.38
CA GLY A 203 -17.57 -30.36 6.07
C GLY A 203 -16.74 -31.28 5.17
N ASP A 204 -16.15 -32.32 5.75
CA ASP A 204 -15.34 -33.33 5.03
C ASP A 204 -14.14 -32.75 4.24
N GLY A 205 -13.59 -31.61 4.68
CA GLY A 205 -12.52 -30.92 3.96
C GLY A 205 -12.97 -30.26 2.64
N ALA A 206 -14.27 -30.01 2.48
CA ALA A 206 -14.83 -29.35 1.32
C ALA A 206 -15.92 -28.33 1.67
N VAL A 207 -16.18 -27.42 0.75
CA VAL A 207 -17.33 -26.51 0.77
C VAL A 207 -18.08 -26.64 -0.55
N VAL A 208 -19.40 -26.79 -0.48
CA VAL A 208 -20.27 -26.84 -1.65
C VAL A 208 -21.05 -25.54 -1.73
N LEU A 209 -20.85 -24.79 -2.81
CA LEU A 209 -21.55 -23.55 -3.10
C LEU A 209 -22.54 -23.76 -4.25
N GLY A 210 -23.77 -23.28 -4.07
CA GLY A 210 -24.77 -23.14 -5.11
C GLY A 210 -24.74 -21.72 -5.65
N LEU A 211 -24.75 -21.58 -6.96
CA LEU A 211 -24.78 -20.31 -7.68
C LEU A 211 -25.97 -20.34 -8.63
N GLU A 212 -26.81 -19.31 -8.59
CA GLU A 212 -27.84 -19.11 -9.60
C GLU A 212 -27.29 -18.15 -10.67
N LEU A 213 -27.05 -18.69 -11.86
CA LEU A 213 -26.55 -17.95 -13.00
C LEU A 213 -27.71 -17.56 -13.92
N GLY A 214 -27.87 -16.28 -14.21
CA GLY A 214 -28.87 -15.76 -15.14
C GLY A 214 -28.25 -15.26 -16.44
N ASN A 215 -29.00 -15.34 -17.53
CA ASN A 215 -28.63 -14.78 -18.83
C ASN A 215 -29.47 -13.54 -19.17
N ASP A 216 -28.90 -12.36 -18.95
CA ASP A 216 -29.47 -11.06 -19.35
C ASP A 216 -28.95 -10.58 -20.72
N GLY A 217 -28.26 -11.45 -21.43
CA GLY A 217 -27.73 -11.18 -22.77
C GLY A 217 -28.80 -11.22 -23.84
N PRO A 218 -28.48 -10.76 -25.05
CA PRO A 218 -29.39 -10.80 -26.19
C PRO A 218 -29.55 -12.21 -26.81
N ASP A 219 -28.61 -13.12 -26.53
CA ASP A 219 -28.52 -14.46 -27.12
C ASP A 219 -28.36 -15.54 -26.04
N ASP A 220 -28.68 -16.80 -26.38
CA ASP A 220 -28.50 -17.94 -25.48
C ASP A 220 -27.01 -18.12 -25.13
N LEU A 221 -26.72 -18.40 -23.86
CA LEU A 221 -25.36 -18.68 -23.41
C LEU A 221 -25.14 -20.18 -23.31
N ARG A 222 -23.92 -20.60 -23.61
CA ARG A 222 -23.47 -21.97 -23.33
C ARG A 222 -22.21 -21.91 -22.48
N ILE A 223 -22.28 -22.48 -21.29
CA ILE A 223 -21.16 -22.56 -20.36
C ILE A 223 -20.20 -23.66 -20.84
N GLY A 224 -18.93 -23.32 -21.04
CA GLY A 224 -17.89 -24.28 -21.36
C GLY A 224 -17.32 -24.90 -20.09
N THR A 225 -16.48 -24.14 -19.39
CA THR A 225 -15.82 -24.57 -18.15
C THR A 225 -15.97 -23.54 -17.05
N ILE A 226 -16.06 -23.99 -15.80
CA ILE A 226 -15.96 -23.13 -14.62
C ILE A 226 -14.70 -23.53 -13.86
N ALA A 227 -13.82 -22.57 -13.61
CA ALA A 227 -12.53 -22.77 -12.94
C ALA A 227 -12.40 -21.86 -11.72
N ALA A 228 -11.67 -22.34 -10.70
CA ALA A 228 -11.31 -21.53 -9.54
C ALA A 228 -10.30 -20.45 -9.93
N ARG A 229 -10.54 -19.23 -9.46
CA ARG A 229 -9.60 -18.11 -9.37
C ARG A 229 -9.49 -17.69 -7.90
N ALA A 230 -9.17 -18.66 -7.05
CA ALA A 230 -8.98 -18.46 -5.62
C ALA A 230 -7.66 -19.14 -5.21
N PRO A 231 -6.62 -18.37 -4.82
CA PRO A 231 -5.31 -18.93 -4.49
C PRO A 231 -5.38 -20.03 -3.42
N GLY A 232 -4.80 -21.19 -3.72
CA GLY A 232 -4.76 -22.33 -2.79
C GLY A 232 -6.03 -23.15 -2.68
N PHE A 233 -7.06 -22.83 -3.48
CA PHE A 233 -8.27 -23.64 -3.59
C PHE A 233 -8.35 -24.34 -4.94
N ALA A 234 -8.95 -25.52 -4.96
CA ALA A 234 -9.36 -26.23 -6.16
C ALA A 234 -10.88 -26.30 -6.24
N LEU A 235 -11.41 -26.25 -7.45
CA LEU A 235 -12.84 -26.32 -7.74
C LEU A 235 -13.17 -27.46 -8.70
N THR A 236 -14.26 -28.16 -8.41
CA THR A 236 -14.92 -29.08 -9.32
C THR A 236 -16.37 -28.70 -9.51
N THR A 237 -16.91 -28.91 -10.71
CA THR A 237 -18.31 -28.66 -11.06
C THR A 237 -18.78 -29.63 -12.14
N GLU A 238 -20.08 -29.85 -12.23
CA GLU A 238 -20.73 -30.62 -13.31
C GLU A 238 -21.36 -29.71 -14.38
N ALA A 239 -21.20 -28.38 -14.28
CA ALA A 239 -21.86 -27.41 -15.16
C ALA A 239 -21.21 -27.23 -16.55
N ALA A 240 -20.44 -28.20 -17.02
CA ALA A 240 -19.87 -28.16 -18.36
C ALA A 240 -20.97 -28.33 -19.43
N ASP A 241 -20.88 -27.55 -20.51
CA ASP A 241 -21.82 -27.54 -21.64
C ASP A 241 -23.26 -27.13 -21.29
N LEU A 242 -23.47 -26.45 -20.16
CA LEU A 242 -24.78 -26.01 -19.72
C LEU A 242 -25.31 -24.85 -20.58
N ALA A 243 -26.50 -24.99 -21.14
CA ALA A 243 -27.15 -23.91 -21.88
C ALA A 243 -28.03 -23.06 -20.94
N ILE A 244 -27.95 -21.74 -21.05
CA ILE A 244 -28.76 -20.76 -20.32
C ILE A 244 -29.50 -19.92 -21.36
N PRO A 245 -30.78 -20.22 -21.63
CA PRO A 245 -31.57 -19.44 -22.57
C PRO A 245 -31.67 -17.97 -22.16
N VAL A 246 -31.92 -17.09 -23.12
CA VAL A 246 -32.15 -15.66 -22.84
C VAL A 246 -33.26 -15.45 -21.80
N GLY A 247 -32.97 -14.66 -20.77
CA GLY A 247 -33.91 -14.31 -19.71
C GLY A 247 -34.13 -15.40 -18.65
N GLU A 248 -33.48 -16.56 -18.79
CA GLU A 248 -33.61 -17.68 -17.87
C GLU A 248 -32.45 -17.71 -16.85
N THR A 249 -32.64 -18.50 -15.79
CA THR A 249 -31.62 -18.78 -14.78
C THR A 249 -31.37 -20.28 -14.64
N VAL A 250 -30.16 -20.63 -14.19
CA VAL A 250 -29.78 -22.01 -13.92
C VAL A 250 -28.96 -22.11 -12.65
N SER A 251 -29.19 -23.17 -11.87
CA SER A 251 -28.41 -23.45 -10.67
C SER A 251 -27.19 -24.28 -10.99
N VAL A 252 -26.01 -23.80 -10.59
CA VAL A 252 -24.74 -24.48 -10.69
C VAL A 252 -24.21 -24.80 -9.30
N THR A 253 -23.81 -26.05 -9.09
CA THR A 253 -23.15 -26.46 -7.85
C THR A 253 -21.65 -26.58 -8.07
N THR A 254 -20.87 -25.91 -7.22
CA THR A 254 -19.41 -25.96 -7.21
C THR A 254 -18.93 -26.57 -5.90
N THR A 255 -17.97 -27.48 -5.97
CA THR A 255 -17.31 -28.06 -4.80
C THR A 255 -15.88 -27.55 -4.72
N TRP A 256 -15.52 -27.00 -3.57
CA TRP A 256 -14.25 -26.36 -3.30
C TRP A 256 -13.47 -27.15 -2.25
N THR A 257 -12.16 -27.28 -2.46
CA THR A 257 -11.22 -27.96 -1.55
C THR A 257 -9.95 -27.14 -1.44
N VAL A 258 -9.17 -27.33 -0.36
CA VAL A 258 -7.85 -26.73 -0.24
C VAL A 258 -6.83 -27.57 -1.03
N SER A 259 -6.12 -26.92 -1.95
CA SER A 259 -5.04 -27.53 -2.74
C SER A 259 -3.65 -27.09 -2.28
N ASP A 260 -3.52 -25.89 -1.70
CA ASP A 260 -2.27 -25.36 -1.14
C ASP A 260 -2.57 -24.51 0.08
N CYS A 261 -2.15 -24.98 1.26
CA CYS A 261 -2.43 -24.32 2.52
C CYS A 261 -1.72 -22.98 2.71
N GLU A 262 -0.51 -22.79 2.19
CA GLU A 262 0.19 -21.52 2.34
C GLU A 262 -0.55 -20.42 1.57
N ARG A 263 -0.99 -20.75 0.35
CA ARG A 263 -1.76 -19.83 -0.49
C ARG A 263 -3.17 -19.62 0.03
N ALA A 264 -3.86 -20.67 0.46
CA ALA A 264 -5.24 -20.58 0.96
C ALA A 264 -5.35 -19.78 2.27
N LEU A 265 -4.33 -19.81 3.12
CA LEU A 265 -4.28 -19.01 4.35
C LEU A 265 -3.94 -17.54 4.09
N ARG A 266 -3.29 -17.23 2.96
CA ARG A 266 -3.01 -15.85 2.52
C ARG A 266 -4.07 -15.31 1.56
N ALA A 267 -5.03 -16.14 1.14
CA ALA A 267 -6.08 -15.75 0.22
C ALA A 267 -6.99 -14.72 0.88
N SER A 268 -7.16 -13.61 0.19
CA SER A 268 -7.87 -12.40 0.63
C SER A 268 -9.07 -12.09 -0.25
N GLY A 269 -9.27 -12.89 -1.31
CA GLY A 269 -10.43 -12.91 -2.16
C GLY A 269 -10.57 -14.26 -2.86
N GLY A 270 -11.66 -14.42 -3.60
CA GLY A 270 -11.87 -15.59 -4.44
C GLY A 270 -12.85 -15.27 -5.55
N SER A 271 -12.50 -15.69 -6.77
CA SER A 271 -13.36 -15.56 -7.93
C SER A 271 -13.46 -16.87 -8.70
N LEU A 272 -14.37 -16.90 -9.65
CA LEU A 272 -14.66 -17.98 -10.57
C LEU A 272 -14.40 -17.46 -11.98
N ALA A 273 -13.65 -18.21 -12.79
CA ALA A 273 -13.62 -17.98 -14.22
C ALA A 273 -14.67 -18.88 -14.88
N VAL A 274 -15.68 -18.27 -15.48
CA VAL A 274 -16.70 -18.98 -16.27
C VAL A 274 -16.43 -18.72 -17.74
N ARG A 275 -16.13 -19.77 -18.48
CA ARG A 275 -15.98 -19.68 -19.93
C ARG A 275 -17.32 -19.84 -20.61
N ILE A 276 -17.60 -18.97 -21.55
CA ILE A 276 -18.84 -18.89 -22.32
C ILE A 276 -18.49 -19.16 -23.78
N LEU A 277 -19.19 -20.13 -24.37
CA LEU A 277 -19.01 -20.56 -25.74
C LEU A 277 -19.96 -19.79 -26.66
N HIS A 278 -19.40 -19.18 -27.71
CA HIS A 278 -20.10 -18.43 -28.74
C HIS A 278 -19.75 -18.97 -30.13
N GLY A 279 -20.41 -20.06 -30.54
CA GLY A 279 -20.07 -20.73 -31.80
C GLY A 279 -18.63 -21.24 -31.77
N ASP A 280 -17.76 -20.70 -32.63
CA ASP A 280 -16.32 -21.03 -32.70
C ASP A 280 -15.44 -20.16 -31.77
N ALA A 281 -16.03 -19.18 -31.07
CA ALA A 281 -15.32 -18.31 -30.14
C ALA A 281 -15.61 -18.69 -28.68
N GLU A 282 -14.67 -18.38 -27.79
CA GLU A 282 -14.81 -18.55 -26.35
C GLU A 282 -14.44 -17.24 -25.65
N THR A 283 -15.24 -16.85 -24.67
CA THR A 283 -14.98 -15.72 -23.79
C THR A 283 -14.87 -16.22 -22.36
N GLU A 284 -14.09 -15.54 -21.52
CA GLU A 284 -13.97 -15.85 -20.11
C GLU A 284 -14.51 -14.68 -19.30
N GLN A 285 -15.50 -14.95 -18.47
CA GLN A 285 -16.08 -14.00 -17.53
C GLN A 285 -15.65 -14.34 -16.11
N ILE A 286 -15.12 -13.35 -15.39
CA ILE A 286 -14.75 -13.51 -14.00
C ILE A 286 -15.91 -13.09 -13.10
N ILE A 287 -16.29 -13.98 -12.18
CA ILE A 287 -17.33 -13.78 -11.18
C ILE A 287 -16.67 -13.78 -9.81
N VAL A 288 -16.70 -12.64 -9.12
CA VAL A 288 -16.25 -12.54 -7.74
C VAL A 288 -17.21 -13.32 -6.84
N LEU A 289 -16.68 -14.15 -5.94
CA LEU A 289 -17.51 -14.90 -5.00
C LEU A 289 -18.22 -13.93 -4.04
N PRO A 290 -19.52 -14.12 -3.78
CA PRO A 290 -20.21 -13.37 -2.75
C PRO A 290 -19.61 -13.63 -1.36
N GLU A 291 -19.80 -12.68 -0.44
CA GLU A 291 -19.17 -12.68 0.89
C GLU A 291 -19.38 -14.00 1.66
N ALA A 292 -20.59 -14.58 1.59
CA ALA A 292 -20.89 -15.84 2.24
C ALA A 292 -20.06 -17.01 1.67
N GLY A 293 -19.86 -17.04 0.35
CA GLY A 293 -19.03 -18.03 -0.33
C GLY A 293 -17.56 -17.89 0.07
N PHE A 294 -17.01 -16.67 0.02
CA PHE A 294 -15.63 -16.41 0.43
C PHE A 294 -15.40 -16.71 1.92
N THR A 295 -16.34 -16.33 2.81
CA THR A 295 -16.28 -16.66 4.24
C THR A 295 -16.24 -18.17 4.48
N ALA A 296 -17.00 -18.94 3.71
CA ALA A 296 -16.96 -20.40 3.80
C ALA A 296 -15.60 -20.97 3.36
N LEU A 297 -14.98 -20.41 2.31
CA LEU A 297 -13.63 -20.79 1.89
C LEU A 297 -12.56 -20.43 2.94
N ALA A 298 -12.64 -19.25 3.54
CA ALA A 298 -11.73 -18.84 4.63
C ALA A 298 -11.85 -19.76 5.86
N ARG A 299 -13.07 -20.18 6.21
CA ARG A 299 -13.28 -21.19 7.26
C ARG A 299 -12.71 -22.55 6.87
N LEU A 300 -12.89 -22.96 5.61
CA LEU A 300 -12.34 -24.20 5.10
C LEU A 300 -10.81 -24.22 5.17
N SER A 301 -10.13 -23.13 4.82
CA SER A 301 -8.66 -23.04 4.94
C SER A 301 -8.22 -23.09 6.40
N GLY A 302 -8.87 -22.35 7.31
CA GLY A 302 -8.58 -22.41 8.74
C GLY A 302 -8.79 -23.80 9.38
N GLN A 303 -9.73 -24.59 8.86
CA GLN A 303 -9.99 -25.96 9.34
C GLN A 303 -9.04 -27.00 8.72
N SER A 304 -8.71 -26.84 7.44
CA SER A 304 -7.94 -27.83 6.69
C SER A 304 -6.43 -27.64 6.82
N CYS A 305 -5.99 -26.42 7.17
CA CYS A 305 -4.58 -26.06 7.24
C CYS A 305 -4.10 -25.94 8.69
N PRO A 306 -3.11 -26.75 9.12
CA PRO A 306 -2.58 -26.65 10.47
C PRO A 306 -1.87 -25.31 10.65
N ALA A 307 -2.24 -24.56 11.70
CA ALA A 307 -1.50 -23.38 12.11
C ALA A 307 -0.08 -23.81 12.49
N ARG A 308 0.92 -23.47 11.66
CA ARG A 308 2.32 -23.57 12.08
C ARG A 308 2.57 -22.42 13.04
N ILE A 309 2.59 -22.72 14.34
CA ILE A 309 3.21 -21.84 15.32
C ILE A 309 4.69 -21.81 14.94
N GLN A 310 5.18 -20.68 14.45
CA GLN A 310 6.62 -20.47 14.31
C GLN A 310 7.16 -20.31 15.73
N GLU A 311 7.89 -21.31 16.20
CA GLU A 311 8.75 -21.21 17.40
C GLU A 311 10.05 -20.48 17.07
#